data_AF-V4U5J1-F1
#
_entry.id   AF-V4U5J1-F1
#
_cell.length_a   1.000
_cell.length_b   1.000
_cell.length_c   1.000
_cell.angle_alpha   90.00
_cell.angle_beta   90.00
_cell.angle_gamma   90.00
#
_symmetry.space_group_name_H-M   'P 1'
#
loop_
_entity.id
_entity.type
_entity.pdbx_description
1 polymer ?
#
loop_
_entity_poly.entity_id
_entity_poly.type
_entity_poly.pdbx_seq_one_letter_code
_entity_poly.pdbx_strand_id
1 'polypeptide(L)'
;MGYAVIFLYRRGTCEPYCSSLPDDAFLECFEVTKESAVQVCQPYSEAVKRAIRDHHAAVAGGLLLKLPFTTIFEYLQMLQMIAVSSRSLGPCSMFYLAAAVSDFYVPWKSMAEHKIQSGSGPLDIQLLQVPKMLSVLRKEWAPMAFCISFKLETDAEILLEKADMARKKYGMHAVVANELLSRKEQVVVVTNNGKIPVYRDKTSSDSDVEKPLTKLLVDRHSVYIKDSNT
;
A
#
# COMPACT_ATOMS: atom_id res chain seq x y z
N MET A 1 1.25 17.76 -2.37
CA MET A 1 1.10 16.98 -1.12
C MET A 1 2.36 17.01 -0.26
N GLY A 2 3.59 17.01 -0.81
CA GLY A 2 4.81 17.36 -0.06
C GLY A 2 5.35 16.31 0.94
N TYR A 3 4.84 15.08 0.90
CA TYR A 3 5.31 13.99 1.78
C TYR A 3 6.61 13.39 1.26
N ALA A 4 7.49 13.02 2.18
CA ALA A 4 8.49 11.99 1.95
C ALA A 4 7.85 10.61 2.17
N VAL A 5 8.09 9.66 1.26
CA VAL A 5 7.40 8.37 1.22
C VAL A 5 8.39 7.23 1.43
N ILE A 6 8.11 6.40 2.44
CA ILE A 6 8.70 5.06 2.56
C ILE A 6 7.74 4.08 1.90
N PHE A 7 8.11 3.57 0.72
CA PHE A 7 7.31 2.62 -0.05
C PHE A 7 7.76 1.19 0.28
N LEU A 8 7.15 0.59 1.30
CA LEU A 8 7.31 -0.83 1.64
C LEU A 8 6.39 -1.66 0.74
N TYR A 9 6.96 -2.45 -0.18
CA TYR A 9 6.20 -3.07 -1.27
C TYR A 9 6.63 -4.49 -1.59
N ARG A 10 5.75 -5.26 -2.23
CA ARG A 10 6.01 -6.65 -2.61
C ARG A 10 6.85 -6.69 -3.89
N ARG A 11 7.93 -7.48 -3.91
CA ARG A 11 8.72 -7.70 -5.14
C ARG A 11 7.82 -8.19 -6.28
N GLY A 12 8.00 -7.60 -7.46
CA GLY A 12 7.24 -7.95 -8.66
C GLY A 12 5.85 -7.31 -8.76
N THR A 13 5.48 -6.39 -7.87
CA THR A 13 4.24 -5.61 -8.01
C THR A 13 4.51 -4.23 -8.62
N CYS A 14 3.44 -3.54 -9.03
CA CYS A 14 3.52 -2.17 -9.53
C CYS A 14 4.27 -1.25 -8.55
N GLU A 15 5.06 -0.33 -9.12
CA GLU A 15 5.85 0.64 -8.40
C GLU A 15 5.39 2.07 -8.77
N PRO A 16 5.66 3.08 -7.92
CA PRO A 16 5.36 4.47 -8.23
C PRO A 16 5.96 4.89 -9.58
N TYR A 17 5.26 5.77 -10.30
CA TYR A 17 5.62 6.27 -11.63
C TYR A 17 5.52 5.25 -12.78
N CYS A 18 5.45 3.96 -12.50
CA CYS A 18 5.35 2.90 -13.51
C CYS A 18 3.91 2.45 -13.79
N SER A 19 2.91 2.98 -13.08
CA SER A 19 1.50 2.53 -13.18
C SER A 19 0.82 2.81 -14.52
N SER A 20 1.34 3.78 -15.28
CA SER A 20 0.86 4.10 -16.64
C SER A 20 1.65 3.38 -17.74
N LEU A 21 2.65 2.59 -17.37
CA LEU A 21 3.44 1.79 -18.31
C LEU A 21 2.76 0.42 -18.50
N PRO A 22 2.95 -0.24 -19.65
CA PRO A 22 2.46 -1.58 -19.86
C PRO A 22 3.15 -2.60 -18.95
N ASP A 23 2.57 -3.80 -18.84
CA ASP A 23 3.06 -4.85 -17.95
C ASP A 23 4.50 -5.27 -18.29
N ASP A 24 4.84 -5.41 -19.57
CA ASP A 24 6.22 -5.63 -20.04
C ASP A 24 6.84 -4.33 -20.57
N ALA A 25 7.01 -3.37 -19.66
CA ALA A 25 7.51 -2.05 -20.01
C ALA A 25 8.87 -2.07 -20.74
N PHE A 26 9.73 -3.06 -20.47
CA PHE A 26 11.05 -3.13 -21.12
C PHE A 26 10.94 -3.53 -22.60
N LEU A 27 10.10 -4.51 -22.93
CA LEU A 27 9.94 -4.96 -24.31
C LEU A 27 8.98 -4.09 -25.12
N GLU A 28 7.99 -3.46 -24.47
CA GLU A 28 6.99 -2.65 -25.16
C GLU A 28 7.39 -1.18 -25.32
N CYS A 29 8.10 -0.61 -24.35
CA CYS A 29 8.46 0.81 -24.40
C CYS A 29 9.74 1.09 -25.18
N PHE A 30 10.55 0.09 -25.51
CA PHE A 30 11.87 0.28 -26.12
C PHE A 30 12.01 -0.45 -27.44
N GLU A 31 12.64 0.21 -28.41
CA GLU A 31 12.96 -0.35 -29.72
C GLU A 31 14.43 -0.13 -30.07
N VAL A 32 14.96 -1.00 -30.93
CA VAL A 32 16.34 -0.88 -31.44
C VAL A 32 16.31 -0.09 -32.75
N THR A 33 17.07 0.98 -32.82
CA THR A 33 17.22 1.79 -34.03
C THR A 33 18.08 1.09 -35.07
N LYS A 34 18.06 1.60 -36.30
CA LYS A 34 18.93 1.11 -37.40
C LYS A 34 20.42 1.20 -37.05
N GLU A 35 20.79 2.06 -36.10
CA GLU A 35 22.16 2.26 -35.63
C GLU A 35 22.51 1.35 -34.44
N SER A 36 21.68 0.36 -34.12
CA SER A 36 21.82 -0.52 -32.94
C SER A 36 21.78 0.22 -31.60
N ALA A 37 21.19 1.42 -31.57
CA ALA A 37 20.93 2.15 -30.32
C ALA A 37 19.52 1.81 -29.78
N VAL A 38 19.34 1.87 -28.46
CA VAL A 38 18.02 1.67 -27.84
C VAL A 38 17.34 3.03 -27.69
N GLN A 39 16.09 3.13 -28.15
CA GLN A 39 15.26 4.33 -27.96
C GLN A 39 13.88 3.98 -27.43
N VAL A 40 13.19 4.98 -26.88
CA VAL A 40 11.82 4.81 -26.37
C VAL A 40 10.82 4.94 -27.53
N CYS A 41 9.90 3.98 -27.65
CA CYS A 41 8.80 3.98 -28.60
C CYS A 41 7.95 5.26 -28.47
N GLN A 42 7.57 5.87 -29.59
CA GLN A 42 6.81 7.12 -29.62
C GLN A 42 5.54 7.14 -28.73
N PRO A 43 4.69 6.09 -28.71
CA PRO A 43 3.48 6.09 -27.88
C PRO A 43 3.73 6.22 -26.39
N TYR A 44 4.87 5.70 -25.89
CA TYR A 44 5.22 5.68 -24.47
C TYR A 44 6.27 6.73 -24.10
N SER A 45 6.80 7.48 -25.08
CA SER A 45 7.90 8.42 -24.91
C SER A 45 7.69 9.40 -23.75
N GLU A 46 6.52 10.05 -23.70
CA GLU A 46 6.22 11.02 -22.65
C GLU A 46 5.96 10.37 -21.28
N ALA A 47 5.33 9.20 -21.25
CA ALA A 47 5.09 8.45 -20.01
C ALA A 47 6.42 7.98 -19.39
N VAL A 48 7.32 7.41 -20.20
CA VAL A 48 8.63 6.94 -19.76
C VAL A 48 9.53 8.10 -19.32
N LYS A 49 9.61 9.18 -20.10
CA LYS A 49 10.39 10.37 -19.70
C LYS A 49 9.91 10.96 -18.38
N ARG A 50 8.58 11.09 -18.22
CA ARG A 50 7.96 11.56 -16.98
C ARG A 50 8.32 10.64 -15.82
N ALA A 51 8.15 9.33 -16.00
CA ALA A 51 8.43 8.35 -14.96
C ALA A 51 9.89 8.41 -14.49
N ILE A 52 10.85 8.39 -15.42
CA ILE A 52 12.28 8.46 -15.12
C ILE A 52 12.63 9.77 -14.40
N ARG A 53 12.19 10.91 -14.95
CA ARG A 53 12.50 12.23 -14.39
C ARG A 53 11.93 12.38 -12.99
N ASP A 54 10.65 12.06 -12.80
CA ASP A 54 9.96 12.28 -11.53
C ASP A 54 10.46 11.30 -10.46
N HIS A 55 10.78 10.05 -10.85
CA HIS A 55 11.43 9.08 -9.98
C HIS A 55 12.81 9.57 -9.50
N HIS A 56 13.69 9.95 -10.43
CA HIS A 56 15.03 10.44 -10.09
C HIS A 56 14.98 11.69 -9.22
N ALA A 57 14.06 12.62 -9.52
CA ALA A 57 13.87 13.82 -8.70
C ALA A 57 13.43 13.47 -7.28
N ALA A 58 12.49 12.52 -7.10
CA ALA A 58 12.03 12.10 -5.78
C ALA A 58 13.12 11.40 -4.97
N VAL A 59 13.94 10.55 -5.60
CA VAL A 59 15.05 9.86 -4.93
C VAL A 59 16.17 10.84 -4.58
N ALA A 60 16.60 11.68 -5.53
CA ALA A 60 17.65 12.68 -5.29
C ALA A 60 17.26 13.71 -4.23
N GLY A 61 15.97 14.06 -4.15
CA GLY A 61 15.42 14.94 -3.12
C GLY A 61 15.19 14.29 -1.76
N GLY A 62 15.46 12.99 -1.60
CA GLY A 62 15.21 12.25 -0.34
C GLY A 62 13.71 12.08 -0.02
N LEU A 63 12.84 12.18 -1.03
CA LEU A 63 11.39 12.11 -0.89
C LEU A 63 10.82 10.70 -1.13
N LEU A 64 11.63 9.76 -1.61
CA LEU A 64 11.20 8.38 -1.84
C LEU A 64 12.28 7.38 -1.41
N LEU A 65 11.91 6.48 -0.50
CA LEU A 65 12.69 5.30 -0.12
C LEU A 65 11.87 4.04 -0.45
N LYS A 66 12.39 3.19 -1.34
CA LYS A 66 11.74 1.93 -1.73
C LYS A 66 12.33 0.76 -0.96
N LEU A 67 11.46 -0.03 -0.34
CA LEU A 67 11.84 -1.17 0.49
C LEU A 67 11.07 -2.42 0.05
N PRO A 68 11.69 -3.33 -0.72
CA PRO A 68 11.02 -4.53 -1.21
C PRO A 68 10.96 -5.63 -0.14
N PHE A 69 9.81 -6.29 -0.01
CA PHE A 69 9.62 -7.53 0.76
C PHE A 69 9.02 -8.64 -0.12
N THR A 70 9.09 -9.88 0.35
CA THR A 70 8.52 -11.07 -0.29
C THR A 70 7.74 -11.90 0.71
N THR A 71 8.29 -12.15 1.90
CA THR A 71 7.62 -12.98 2.91
C THR A 71 6.83 -12.14 3.91
N ILE A 72 5.88 -12.77 4.62
CA ILE A 72 5.21 -12.14 5.76
C ILE A 72 6.20 -11.77 6.87
N PHE A 73 7.27 -12.56 7.06
CA PHE A 73 8.30 -12.29 8.07
C PHE A 73 9.07 -11.01 7.77
N GLU A 74 9.53 -10.86 6.52
CA GLU A 74 10.19 -9.64 6.05
C GLU A 74 9.27 -8.43 6.20
N TYR A 75 8.02 -8.54 5.75
CA TYR A 75 7.04 -7.46 5.88
C TYR A 75 6.87 -7.01 7.32
N LEU A 76 6.68 -7.95 8.26
CA LEU A 76 6.46 -7.63 9.67
C LEU A 76 7.69 -7.00 10.34
N GLN A 77 8.89 -7.51 10.06
CA GLN A 77 10.13 -6.95 10.61
C GLN A 77 10.39 -5.54 10.06
N MET A 78 10.23 -5.35 8.75
CA MET A 78 10.44 -4.05 8.12
C MET A 78 9.40 -3.03 8.59
N LEU A 79 8.12 -3.42 8.69
CA LEU A 79 7.07 -2.57 9.24
C LEU A 79 7.37 -2.14 10.67
N GLN A 80 7.86 -3.05 11.52
CA GLN A 80 8.28 -2.73 12.88
C GLN A 80 9.42 -1.71 12.90
N MET A 81 10.48 -1.95 12.11
CA MET A 81 11.63 -1.06 12.04
C MET A 81 11.24 0.34 11.58
N ILE A 82 10.40 0.44 10.53
CA ILE A 82 9.89 1.71 10.03
C ILE A 82 9.06 2.41 11.11
N ALA A 83 8.13 1.69 11.75
CA ALA A 83 7.23 2.25 12.76
C ALA A 83 7.95 2.76 14.01
N VAL A 84 8.91 2.00 14.52
CA VAL A 84 9.72 2.42 15.67
C VAL A 84 10.59 3.62 15.31
N SER A 85 11.18 3.62 14.11
CA SER A 85 12.02 4.74 13.66
C SER A 85 11.21 6.02 13.41
N SER A 86 9.97 5.91 12.93
CA SER A 86 9.09 7.05 12.69
C SER A 86 8.40 7.55 13.96
N ARG A 87 8.59 6.90 15.11
CA ARG A 87 7.95 7.28 16.39
C ARG A 87 8.27 8.71 16.80
N SER A 88 9.50 9.16 16.54
CA SER A 88 9.95 10.53 16.85
C SER A 88 9.24 11.62 16.04
N LEU A 89 8.65 11.26 14.89
CA LEU A 89 7.87 12.18 14.06
C LEU A 89 6.47 12.43 14.64
N GLY A 90 6.01 11.58 15.56
CA GLY A 90 4.74 11.76 16.26
C GLY A 90 3.55 11.95 15.31
N PRO A 91 2.70 12.97 15.54
CA PRO A 91 1.54 13.28 14.70
C PRO A 91 1.85 13.60 13.25
N CYS A 92 3.10 13.93 12.90
CA CYS A 92 3.50 14.25 11.52
C CYS A 92 3.74 13.00 10.66
N SER A 93 3.75 11.79 11.25
CA SER A 93 3.90 10.53 10.53
C SER A 93 2.54 9.96 10.13
N MET A 94 2.42 9.49 8.89
CA MET A 94 1.23 8.77 8.39
C MET A 94 1.60 7.32 8.02
N PHE A 95 0.78 6.36 8.47
CA PHE A 95 0.82 4.97 8.01
C PHE A 95 -0.32 4.72 7.04
N TYR A 96 0.00 4.47 5.77
CA TYR A 96 -0.96 4.08 4.72
C TYR A 96 -0.82 2.58 4.43
N LEU A 97 -1.56 1.74 5.16
CA LEU A 97 -1.37 0.29 5.19
C LEU A 97 -2.23 -0.42 4.13
N ALA A 98 -1.84 -0.29 2.86
CA ALA A 98 -2.55 -0.86 1.71
C ALA A 98 -2.12 -2.28 1.30
N ALA A 99 -1.08 -2.83 1.93
CA ALA A 99 -0.60 -4.19 1.63
C ALA A 99 -1.65 -5.25 1.98
N ALA A 100 -1.86 -6.22 1.08
CA ALA A 100 -2.64 -7.42 1.36
C ALA A 100 -1.80 -8.41 2.18
N VAL A 101 -1.86 -8.28 3.51
CA VAL A 101 -1.09 -9.08 4.45
C VAL A 101 -1.79 -10.43 4.67
N SER A 102 -1.03 -11.54 4.66
CA SER A 102 -1.57 -12.87 4.95
C SER A 102 -2.17 -12.93 6.36
N ASP A 103 -3.37 -13.48 6.50
CA ASP A 103 -4.01 -13.70 7.81
C ASP A 103 -3.48 -14.95 8.53
N PHE A 104 -2.86 -15.86 7.78
CA PHE A 104 -2.34 -17.12 8.26
C PHE A 104 -0.90 -17.36 7.76
N TYR A 105 -0.10 -18.10 8.53
CA TYR A 105 1.29 -18.40 8.20
C TYR A 105 1.73 -19.76 8.79
N VAL A 106 2.83 -20.30 8.26
CA VAL A 106 3.52 -21.45 8.86
C VAL A 106 4.65 -20.91 9.74
N PRO A 107 4.67 -21.22 11.06
CA PRO A 107 5.79 -20.83 11.92
C PRO A 107 7.12 -21.38 11.42
N TRP A 108 8.19 -20.61 11.56
CA TRP A 108 9.52 -21.00 11.09
C TRP A 108 9.96 -22.38 11.63
N LYS A 109 9.68 -22.65 12.91
CA LYS A 109 10.00 -23.92 13.57
C LYS A 109 9.23 -25.14 13.02
N SER A 110 8.13 -24.90 12.31
CA SER A 110 7.26 -25.93 11.73
C SER A 110 7.35 -25.97 10.20
N MET A 111 8.19 -25.13 9.60
CA MET A 111 8.37 -25.07 8.16
C MET A 111 9.25 -26.23 7.69
N ALA A 112 8.78 -27.00 6.72
CA ALA A 112 9.58 -28.08 6.13
C ALA A 112 10.81 -27.51 5.42
N GLU A 113 11.99 -28.09 5.69
CA GLU A 113 13.25 -27.67 5.06
C GLU A 113 13.34 -28.08 3.58
N HIS A 114 12.61 -29.12 3.21
CA HIS A 114 12.63 -29.69 1.87
C HIS A 114 11.22 -29.70 1.27
N LYS A 115 11.18 -29.82 -0.06
CA LYS A 115 9.94 -29.99 -0.81
C LYS A 115 9.11 -31.12 -0.19
N ILE A 116 7.88 -30.81 0.19
CA ILE A 116 6.89 -31.80 0.64
C ILE A 116 6.67 -32.79 -0.51
N GLN A 117 6.92 -34.07 -0.27
CA GLN A 117 6.83 -35.10 -1.30
C GLN A 117 5.37 -35.45 -1.61
N SER A 118 5.07 -35.68 -2.88
CA SER A 118 3.75 -36.16 -3.30
C SER A 118 3.60 -37.63 -2.89
N GLY A 119 2.69 -37.91 -1.95
CA GLY A 119 2.33 -39.27 -1.53
C GLY A 119 0.99 -39.72 -2.11
N SER A 120 0.60 -40.97 -1.84
CA SER A 120 -0.72 -41.52 -2.17
C SER A 120 -1.76 -41.07 -1.13
N GLY A 121 -2.09 -39.78 -1.10
CA GLY A 121 -3.07 -39.21 -0.16
C GLY A 121 -3.23 -37.69 -0.31
N PRO A 122 -4.27 -37.11 0.32
CA PRO A 122 -4.47 -35.66 0.32
C PRO A 122 -3.36 -34.95 1.11
N LEU A 123 -3.11 -33.68 0.77
CA LEU A 123 -2.18 -32.81 1.49
C LEU A 123 -2.94 -31.99 2.53
N ASP A 124 -2.62 -32.20 3.80
CA ASP A 124 -3.12 -31.37 4.91
C ASP A 124 -2.11 -30.27 5.25
N ILE A 125 -2.56 -29.02 5.22
CA ILE A 125 -1.75 -27.84 5.57
C ILE A 125 -2.31 -27.20 6.82
N GLN A 126 -1.54 -27.23 7.92
CA GLN A 126 -1.88 -26.53 9.15
C GLN A 126 -1.23 -25.14 9.16
N LEU A 127 -2.04 -24.10 9.27
CA LEU A 127 -1.60 -22.71 9.37
C LEU A 127 -1.98 -22.11 10.70
N LEU A 128 -1.13 -21.24 11.25
CA LEU A 128 -1.44 -20.45 12.43
C LEU A 128 -1.89 -19.04 12.03
N GLN A 129 -2.74 -18.42 12.84
CA GLN A 129 -3.14 -17.03 12.63
C GLN A 129 -1.96 -16.09 12.85
N VAL A 130 -1.80 -15.12 11.96
CA VAL A 130 -0.84 -14.03 12.14
C VAL A 130 -1.28 -13.18 13.33
N PRO A 131 -0.35 -12.82 14.25
CA PRO A 131 -0.67 -11.96 15.38
C PRO A 131 -1.26 -10.62 14.93
N LYS A 132 -2.06 -9.97 15.79
CA LYS A 132 -2.79 -8.74 15.43
C LYS A 132 -1.88 -7.50 15.48
N MET A 133 -0.95 -7.42 14.53
CA MET A 133 0.14 -6.44 14.48
C MET A 133 -0.33 -4.98 14.41
N LEU A 134 -1.52 -4.72 13.85
CA LEU A 134 -2.10 -3.38 13.82
C LEU A 134 -2.32 -2.79 15.22
N SER A 135 -2.65 -3.62 16.21
CA SER A 135 -2.81 -3.13 17.59
C SER A 135 -1.48 -2.75 18.21
N VAL A 136 -0.42 -3.54 17.93
CA VAL A 136 0.95 -3.27 18.39
C VAL A 136 1.47 -1.99 17.74
N LEU A 137 1.25 -1.80 16.44
CA LEU A 137 1.59 -0.56 15.73
C LEU A 137 0.99 0.67 16.43
N ARG A 138 -0.31 0.61 16.73
CA ARG A 138 -1.09 1.72 17.30
C ARG A 138 -0.82 2.01 18.78
N LYS A 139 -0.31 1.05 19.54
CA LYS A 139 -0.11 1.18 20.99
C LYS A 139 1.35 1.30 21.38
N GLU A 140 2.24 0.64 20.64
CA GLU A 140 3.63 0.46 21.07
C GLU A 140 4.62 1.05 20.07
N TRP A 141 4.49 0.76 18.76
CA TRP A 141 5.51 1.16 17.80
C TRP A 141 5.40 2.63 17.38
N ALA A 142 4.20 3.08 16.99
CA ALA A 142 3.95 4.44 16.50
C ALA A 142 2.60 5.00 17.04
N PRO A 143 2.46 5.18 18.36
CA PRO A 143 1.16 5.49 18.98
C PRO A 143 0.56 6.84 18.59
N MET A 144 1.39 7.81 18.21
CA MET A 144 0.96 9.14 17.78
C MET A 144 0.86 9.29 16.26
N ALA A 145 1.16 8.25 15.48
CA ALA A 145 1.14 8.36 14.02
C ALA A 145 -0.29 8.27 13.47
N PHE A 146 -0.54 8.99 12.39
CA PHE A 146 -1.82 8.95 11.68
C PHE A 146 -1.97 7.65 10.88
N CYS A 147 -2.63 6.66 11.46
CA CYS A 147 -2.78 5.34 10.83
C CYS A 147 -4.09 5.16 10.05
N ILE A 148 -3.92 4.72 8.81
CA ILE A 148 -4.95 4.36 7.85
C ILE A 148 -4.75 2.88 7.46
N SER A 149 -5.81 2.10 7.44
CA SER A 149 -5.76 0.72 6.94
C SER A 149 -6.78 0.47 5.85
N PHE A 150 -6.60 -0.62 5.11
CA PHE A 150 -7.49 -1.01 4.03
C PHE A 150 -8.34 -2.22 4.42
N LYS A 151 -9.58 -2.25 3.93
CA LYS A 151 -10.47 -3.40 3.99
C LYS A 151 -11.00 -3.67 2.59
N LEU A 152 -10.59 -4.81 2.03
CA LEU A 152 -11.04 -5.31 0.75
C LEU A 152 -12.03 -6.43 1.00
N GLU A 153 -13.23 -6.34 0.42
CA GLU A 153 -14.22 -7.41 0.43
C GLU A 153 -14.84 -7.55 -0.96
N THR A 154 -15.48 -8.69 -1.21
CA THR A 154 -16.28 -8.94 -2.42
C THR A 154 -17.76 -8.69 -2.20
N ASP A 155 -18.20 -8.64 -0.94
CA ASP A 155 -19.58 -8.42 -0.52
C ASP A 155 -19.72 -7.02 0.08
N ALA A 156 -20.48 -6.15 -0.60
CA ALA A 156 -20.69 -4.77 -0.21
C ALA A 156 -21.53 -4.62 1.07
N GLU A 157 -22.39 -5.60 1.40
CA GLU A 157 -23.27 -5.54 2.57
C GLU A 157 -22.45 -5.61 3.87
N ILE A 158 -21.42 -6.46 3.90
CA ILE A 158 -20.56 -6.66 5.08
C ILE A 158 -19.35 -5.72 5.11
N LEU A 159 -18.98 -5.12 3.97
CA LEU A 159 -17.74 -4.34 3.82
C LEU A 159 -17.66 -3.18 4.81
N LEU A 160 -18.72 -2.36 4.90
CA LEU A 160 -18.73 -1.18 5.75
C LEU A 160 -18.75 -1.53 7.24
N GLU A 161 -19.43 -2.63 7.61
CA GLU A 161 -19.45 -3.13 8.98
C GLU A 161 -18.07 -3.65 9.39
N LYS A 162 -17.44 -4.47 8.55
CA LYS A 162 -16.07 -4.96 8.78
C LYS A 162 -15.05 -3.83 8.84
N ALA A 163 -15.20 -2.79 8.03
CA ALA A 163 -14.34 -1.62 8.07
C ALA A 163 -14.49 -0.86 9.40
N ASP A 164 -15.72 -0.60 9.87
CA ASP A 164 -15.94 0.06 11.17
C ASP A 164 -15.48 -0.82 12.35
N MET A 165 -15.70 -2.13 12.29
CA MET A 165 -15.19 -3.08 13.29
C MET A 165 -13.66 -3.03 13.37
N ALA A 166 -12.97 -3.07 12.23
CA ALA A 166 -11.50 -2.97 12.19
C ALA A 166 -11.02 -1.62 12.74
N ARG A 167 -11.72 -0.54 12.39
CA ARG A 167 -11.42 0.81 12.87
C ARG A 167 -11.50 0.90 14.40
N LYS A 168 -12.59 0.41 14.99
CA LYS A 168 -12.78 0.37 16.46
C LYS A 168 -11.80 -0.56 17.15
N LYS A 169 -11.63 -1.78 16.62
CA LYS A 169 -10.77 -2.82 17.21
C LYS A 169 -9.31 -2.39 17.30
N TYR A 170 -8.78 -1.77 16.25
CA TYR A 170 -7.38 -1.38 16.19
C TYR A 170 -7.15 0.10 16.51
N GLY A 171 -8.22 0.90 16.65
CA GLY A 171 -8.12 2.34 16.89
C GLY A 171 -7.63 3.12 15.66
N MET A 172 -7.95 2.68 14.44
CA MET A 172 -7.52 3.39 13.22
C MET A 172 -8.21 4.75 13.09
N HIS A 173 -7.49 5.73 12.53
CA HIS A 173 -8.09 7.03 12.25
C HIS A 173 -9.01 6.99 11.03
N ALA A 174 -8.64 6.16 10.05
CA ALA A 174 -9.47 5.85 8.90
C ALA A 174 -9.29 4.39 8.46
N VAL A 175 -10.37 3.81 7.95
CA VAL A 175 -10.32 2.54 7.21
C VAL A 175 -10.89 2.79 5.82
N VAL A 176 -10.09 2.58 4.79
CA VAL A 176 -10.54 2.67 3.40
C VAL A 176 -11.17 1.33 3.03
N ALA A 177 -12.46 1.36 2.74
CA ALA A 177 -13.29 0.22 2.41
C ALA A 177 -13.48 0.16 0.90
N ASN A 178 -13.02 -0.95 0.31
CA ASN A 178 -12.92 -1.11 -1.14
C ASN A 178 -13.63 -2.41 -1.52
N GLU A 179 -14.57 -2.33 -2.44
CA GLU A 179 -15.13 -3.53 -3.07
C GLU A 179 -14.24 -3.93 -4.26
N LEU A 180 -13.94 -5.23 -4.40
CA LEU A 180 -12.97 -5.73 -5.38
C LEU A 180 -13.21 -5.24 -6.82
N LEU A 181 -14.47 -5.25 -7.27
CA LEU A 181 -14.83 -4.92 -8.65
C LEU A 181 -14.82 -3.41 -8.93
N SER A 182 -15.09 -2.59 -7.91
CA SER A 182 -15.23 -1.15 -8.05
C SER A 182 -14.07 -0.34 -7.46
N ARG A 183 -13.03 -1.01 -6.92
CA ARG A 183 -11.90 -0.39 -6.19
C ARG A 183 -11.11 0.69 -6.94
N LYS A 184 -11.11 0.69 -8.27
CA LYS A 184 -10.44 1.73 -9.09
C LYS A 184 -11.33 2.95 -9.32
N GLU A 185 -12.63 2.78 -9.14
CA GLU A 185 -13.67 3.77 -9.47
C GLU A 185 -14.22 4.45 -8.22
N GLN A 186 -14.36 3.72 -7.12
CA GLN A 186 -14.87 4.25 -5.86
C GLN A 186 -14.32 3.51 -4.64
N VAL A 187 -14.23 4.23 -3.53
CA VAL A 187 -13.95 3.69 -2.20
C VAL A 187 -14.77 4.42 -1.15
N VAL A 188 -14.94 3.83 0.03
CA VAL A 188 -15.57 4.50 1.18
C VAL A 188 -14.58 4.63 2.32
N VAL A 189 -14.30 5.87 2.74
CA VAL A 189 -13.42 6.14 3.88
C VAL A 189 -14.25 6.16 5.16
N VAL A 190 -14.06 5.15 6.02
CA VAL A 190 -14.75 5.00 7.30
C VAL A 190 -13.92 5.65 8.41
N THR A 191 -14.50 6.62 9.11
CA THR A 191 -13.86 7.38 10.20
C THR A 191 -14.76 7.43 11.43
N ASN A 192 -14.27 8.02 12.54
CA ASN A 192 -15.13 8.34 13.70
C ASN A 192 -16.29 9.27 13.34
N ASN A 193 -16.10 10.15 12.34
CA ASN A 193 -17.04 11.22 12.00
C ASN A 193 -18.01 10.80 10.88
N GLY A 194 -17.99 9.53 10.47
CA GLY A 194 -18.86 9.00 9.43
C GLY A 194 -18.13 8.25 8.32
N LYS A 195 -18.91 7.88 7.30
CA LYS A 195 -18.50 7.12 6.12
C LYS A 195 -18.54 8.06 4.91
N ILE A 196 -17.41 8.23 4.23
CA ILE A 196 -17.25 9.23 3.18
C ILE A 196 -16.97 8.52 1.87
N PRO A 197 -17.90 8.53 0.90
CA PRO A 197 -17.63 7.99 -0.42
C PRO A 197 -16.63 8.89 -1.16
N VAL A 198 -15.70 8.26 -1.88
CA VAL A 198 -14.70 8.90 -2.72
C VAL A 198 -14.78 8.25 -4.09
N TYR A 199 -14.87 9.08 -5.13
CA TYR A 199 -15.05 8.64 -6.50
C TYR A 199 -13.87 9.10 -7.36
N ARG A 200 -13.53 8.30 -8.36
CA ARG A 200 -12.62 8.66 -9.44
C ARG A 200 -13.09 9.93 -10.15
N ASP A 201 -12.14 10.77 -10.54
CA ASP A 201 -12.40 11.96 -11.33
C ASP A 201 -12.62 11.61 -12.81
N LYS A 202 -13.87 11.55 -13.26
CA LYS A 202 -14.23 11.17 -14.63
C LYS A 202 -13.81 12.19 -15.70
N THR A 203 -13.29 13.37 -15.32
CA THR A 203 -12.88 14.40 -16.28
C THR A 203 -11.55 14.08 -16.98
N SER A 204 -10.74 13.19 -16.40
CA SER A 204 -9.47 12.74 -16.97
C SER A 204 -9.48 11.23 -17.15
N SER A 205 -9.23 10.76 -18.37
CA SER A 205 -9.18 9.33 -18.70
C SER A 205 -8.04 8.57 -17.98
N ASP A 206 -7.03 9.30 -17.52
CA ASP A 206 -5.84 8.77 -16.83
C ASP A 206 -5.90 8.97 -15.30
N SER A 207 -7.05 9.45 -14.77
CA SER A 207 -7.24 9.55 -13.33
C SER A 207 -7.58 8.18 -12.73
N ASP A 208 -7.34 8.00 -11.44
CA ASP A 208 -7.90 6.94 -10.62
C ASP A 208 -8.54 7.53 -9.35
N VAL A 209 -9.03 6.66 -8.46
CA VAL A 209 -9.57 7.08 -7.17
C VAL A 209 -8.48 7.58 -6.19
N GLU A 210 -7.20 7.37 -6.47
CA GLU A 210 -6.11 7.66 -5.53
C GLU A 210 -5.88 9.16 -5.36
N LYS A 211 -6.02 9.96 -6.42
CA LYS A 211 -5.88 11.42 -6.32
C LYS A 211 -6.91 12.07 -5.37
N PRO A 212 -8.22 11.83 -5.51
CA PRO A 212 -9.20 12.35 -4.54
C PRO A 212 -9.08 11.70 -3.16
N LEU A 213 -8.72 10.40 -3.08
CA LEU A 213 -8.51 9.71 -1.81
C LEU A 213 -7.35 10.31 -1.02
N THR A 214 -6.19 10.47 -1.64
CA THR A 214 -5.00 11.04 -1.00
C THR A 214 -5.23 12.47 -0.56
N LYS A 215 -5.96 13.28 -1.35
CA LYS A 215 -6.36 14.63 -0.94
C LYS A 215 -7.17 14.61 0.36
N LEU A 216 -8.22 13.80 0.43
CA LEU A 216 -9.04 13.66 1.64
C LEU A 216 -8.21 13.23 2.85
N LEU A 217 -7.31 12.27 2.68
CA LEU A 217 -6.49 11.74 3.77
C LEU A 217 -5.43 12.75 4.25
N VAL A 218 -4.85 13.53 3.35
CA VAL A 218 -3.91 14.62 3.69
C VAL A 218 -4.62 15.76 4.42
N ASP A 219 -5.82 16.14 3.99
CA ASP A 219 -6.62 17.16 4.67
C ASP A 219 -6.93 16.71 6.12
N ARG A 220 -7.32 15.44 6.30
CA ARG A 220 -7.56 14.86 7.63
C ARG A 220 -6.31 14.76 8.49
N HIS A 221 -5.18 14.39 7.91
CA HIS A 221 -3.91 14.34 8.63
C HIS A 221 -3.47 15.74 9.08
N SER A 222 -3.72 16.77 8.24
CA SER A 222 -3.43 18.16 8.58
C SER A 222 -4.26 18.64 9.78
N VAL A 223 -5.52 18.23 9.87
CA VAL A 223 -6.36 18.48 11.06
C VAL A 223 -5.81 17.74 12.27
N TYR A 224 -5.48 16.46 12.14
CA TYR A 224 -4.90 15.66 13.23
C TYR A 224 -3.59 16.24 13.80
N ILE A 225 -2.71 16.75 12.93
CA ILE A 225 -1.47 17.43 13.35
C ILE A 225 -1.79 18.68 14.17
N LYS A 226 -2.78 19.48 13.74
CA LYS A 226 -3.20 20.69 14.47
C LYS A 226 -3.77 20.36 15.84
N ASP A 227 -4.68 19.39 15.89
CA ASP A 227 -5.35 18.96 17.13
C ASP A 227 -4.37 18.30 18.13
N SER A 228 -3.26 17.74 17.65
CA SER A 228 -2.24 17.12 18.51
C SER A 228 -1.23 18.12 19.09
N ASN A 229 -1.20 19.35 18.56
CA ASN A 229 -0.33 20.44 19.03
C ASN A 229 -1.03 21.39 20.00
N THR A 230 -2.33 21.20 20.22
CA THR A 230 -3.18 21.89 21.20
C THR A 230 -3.38 21.05 22.44
#